data_AF-A0A938QG04-F1
#
_entry.id   AF-A0A938QG04-F1
#
_cell.length_a   1.000
_cell.length_b   1.000
_cell.length_c   1.000
_cell.angle_alpha   90.00
_cell.angle_beta   90.00
_cell.angle_gamma   90.00
#
_symmetry.space_group_name_H-M   'P 1'
#
loop_
_entity.id
_entity.type
_entity.pdbx_description
1 polymer ?
#
loop_
_entity_poly.entity_id
_entity_poly.type
_entity_poly.pdbx_seq_one_letter_code
_entity_poly.pdbx_strand_id
1 'polypeptide(L)'
;MFDFFYNFLQKIGYTHPPHAPLTHMPNGLVVGAFLLGLIALLVRRSNLAMSARHCLVLALIFLFPTVLLGYMDWQRFFAGAWLFPIKIKIALSGVLLVLLAIGVALEYLEVLGPKSRLPIYSFCALTVIALGYYGGQLVLGGKCPEPPPELSGGAKFYETYCGGCHPNGGNIFNPKLPVRGAPQLKDFDIFLTFNRHPQRPDGSPGVMPAFPPEKLSDQQMLELYHYIFHAFVMTERKE
;
A
#
# COMPACT_ATOMS: atom_id res chain seq x y z
N MET A 1 1.09 9.02 16.62
CA MET A 1 0.18 10.15 16.29
C MET A 1 -1.23 9.66 15.97
N PHE A 2 -1.39 8.61 15.15
CA PHE A 2 -2.71 8.06 14.79
C PHE A 2 -3.16 6.88 15.66
N ASP A 3 -2.49 6.65 16.79
CA ASP A 3 -2.60 5.41 17.55
C ASP A 3 -4.00 5.23 18.15
N PHE A 4 -4.71 6.31 18.48
CA PHE A 4 -6.11 6.23 18.93
C PHE A 4 -7.00 5.53 17.89
N PHE A 5 -6.89 5.93 16.62
CA PHE A 5 -7.70 5.37 15.53
C PHE A 5 -7.37 3.90 15.28
N TYR A 6 -6.09 3.54 15.21
CA TYR A 6 -5.68 2.14 15.03
C TYR A 6 -6.03 1.28 16.24
N ASN A 7 -5.88 1.78 17.47
CA ASN A 7 -6.26 1.06 18.68
C ASN A 7 -7.78 0.81 18.73
N PHE A 8 -8.59 1.77 18.26
CA PHE A 8 -10.02 1.57 18.11
C PHE A 8 -10.34 0.46 17.10
N LEU A 9 -9.73 0.50 15.92
CA LEU A 9 -9.89 -0.54 14.90
C LEU A 9 -9.45 -1.93 15.42
N GLN A 10 -8.34 -2.00 16.14
CA GLN A 10 -7.86 -3.24 16.75
C GLN A 10 -8.84 -3.82 17.78
N LYS A 11 -9.50 -2.96 18.59
CA LYS A 11 -10.51 -3.41 19.57
C LYS A 11 -11.71 -4.10 18.92
N ILE A 12 -12.05 -3.72 17.68
CA ILE A 12 -13.11 -4.37 16.90
C ILE A 12 -12.58 -5.47 15.98
N GLY A 13 -11.31 -5.88 16.15
CA GLY A 13 -10.67 -6.95 15.38
C GLY A 13 -10.11 -6.54 14.02
N TYR A 14 -10.16 -5.26 13.65
CA TYR A 14 -9.63 -4.78 12.38
C TYR A 14 -8.15 -4.38 12.50
N THR A 15 -7.28 -5.18 11.90
CA THR A 15 -5.81 -5.02 11.99
C THR A 15 -5.16 -4.63 10.66
N HIS A 16 -5.94 -4.53 9.60
CA HIS A 16 -5.46 -4.25 8.25
C HIS A 16 -5.34 -2.74 7.97
N PRO A 17 -4.64 -2.33 6.90
CA PRO A 17 -4.57 -0.94 6.46
C PRO A 17 -5.96 -0.45 5.95
N PRO A 18 -6.65 0.48 6.63
CA PRO A 18 -7.96 0.98 6.20
C PRO A 18 -7.94 1.78 4.89
N HIS A 19 -6.78 2.27 4.43
CA HIS A 19 -6.64 2.84 3.10
C HIS A 19 -6.99 1.81 2.01
N ALA A 20 -6.59 0.55 2.20
CA ALA A 20 -6.77 -0.50 1.19
C ALA A 20 -8.24 -0.65 0.74
N PRO A 21 -9.22 -0.89 1.62
CA PRO A 21 -10.62 -0.95 1.20
C PRO A 21 -11.14 0.39 0.70
N LEU A 22 -10.71 1.52 1.27
CA LEU A 22 -11.23 2.83 0.86
C LEU A 22 -10.78 3.22 -0.54
N THR A 23 -9.61 2.78 -1.01
CA THR A 23 -9.14 3.06 -2.39
C THR A 23 -10.10 2.57 -3.46
N HIS A 24 -10.92 1.55 -3.18
CA HIS A 24 -11.93 1.06 -4.11
C HIS A 24 -13.00 2.12 -4.41
N MET A 25 -13.25 3.07 -3.51
CA MET A 25 -14.22 4.14 -3.72
C MET A 25 -13.80 5.06 -4.88
N PRO A 26 -12.73 5.87 -4.78
CA PRO A 26 -12.35 6.74 -5.90
C PRO A 26 -11.98 5.95 -7.15
N ASN A 27 -11.33 4.79 -7.02
CA ASN A 27 -10.95 3.97 -8.18
C ASN A 27 -12.17 3.43 -8.93
N GLY A 28 -13.10 2.80 -8.21
CA GLY A 28 -14.32 2.24 -8.79
C GLY A 28 -15.23 3.31 -9.37
N LEU A 29 -15.34 4.46 -8.71
CA LEU A 29 -16.12 5.60 -9.21
C LEU A 29 -15.51 6.20 -10.48
N VAL A 30 -14.18 6.34 -10.56
CA VAL A 30 -13.51 6.80 -11.79
C VAL A 30 -13.73 5.83 -12.95
N VAL A 31 -13.56 4.53 -12.72
CA VAL A 31 -13.83 3.50 -13.74
C VAL A 31 -15.30 3.52 -14.14
N GLY A 32 -16.21 3.66 -13.18
CA GLY A 32 -17.64 3.81 -13.42
C GLY A 32 -17.96 5.04 -14.27
N ALA A 33 -17.35 6.19 -13.97
CA ALA A 33 -17.51 7.42 -14.76
C ALA A 33 -17.07 7.20 -16.22
N PHE A 34 -15.92 6.55 -16.43
CA PHE A 34 -15.43 6.22 -17.76
C PHE A 34 -16.39 5.29 -18.52
N LEU A 35 -16.80 4.17 -17.92
CA LEU A 35 -17.69 3.20 -18.57
C LEU A 35 -19.07 3.80 -18.87
N LEU A 36 -19.66 4.51 -17.91
CA LEU A 36 -20.95 5.18 -18.10
C LEU A 36 -20.85 6.28 -19.16
N GLY A 37 -19.77 7.06 -19.17
CA GLY A 37 -19.53 8.08 -20.19
C GLY A 37 -19.37 7.48 -21.60
N LEU A 38 -18.64 6.37 -21.72
CA LEU A 38 -18.46 5.64 -22.98
C LEU A 38 -19.79 5.08 -23.49
N ILE A 39 -20.56 4.41 -22.62
CA ILE A 39 -21.87 3.84 -23.00
C ILE A 39 -22.85 4.97 -23.33
N ALA A 40 -22.83 6.08 -22.59
CA ALA A 40 -23.66 7.25 -22.89
C ALA A 40 -23.39 7.80 -24.30
N LEU A 41 -22.13 7.80 -24.73
CA LEU A 41 -21.74 8.22 -26.08
C LEU A 41 -22.25 7.23 -27.15
N LEU A 42 -22.12 5.93 -26.91
CA LEU A 42 -22.53 4.88 -27.85
C LEU A 42 -24.06 4.80 -28.00
N VAL A 43 -24.77 4.81 -26.87
CA VAL A 43 -26.23 4.62 -26.80
C VAL A 43 -26.99 5.96 -26.87
N ARG A 44 -26.28 7.09 -26.80
CA ARG A 44 -26.84 8.46 -26.82
C ARG A 44 -27.89 8.71 -25.72
N ARG A 45 -27.65 8.18 -24.51
CA ARG A 45 -28.54 8.33 -23.35
C ARG A 45 -27.97 9.35 -22.35
N SER A 46 -28.66 10.49 -22.21
CA SER A 46 -28.29 11.58 -21.30
C SER A 46 -28.22 11.15 -19.84
N ASN A 47 -29.10 10.25 -19.39
CA ASN A 47 -29.11 9.74 -18.02
C ASN A 47 -27.79 9.03 -17.66
N LEU A 48 -27.20 8.27 -18.58
CA LEU A 48 -25.90 7.62 -18.36
C LEU A 48 -24.76 8.64 -18.26
N ALA A 49 -24.81 9.70 -19.08
CA ALA A 49 -23.85 10.79 -18.98
C ALA A 49 -23.96 11.49 -17.63
N MET A 50 -25.18 11.74 -17.13
CA MET A 50 -25.40 12.32 -15.81
C MET A 50 -24.87 11.42 -14.69
N SER A 51 -25.09 10.11 -14.76
CA SER A 51 -24.51 9.17 -13.80
C SER A 51 -22.98 9.18 -13.82
N ALA A 52 -22.36 9.31 -15.01
CA ALA A 52 -20.90 9.44 -15.12
C ALA A 52 -20.38 10.68 -14.37
N ARG A 53 -21.10 11.81 -14.47
CA ARG A 53 -20.79 13.04 -13.72
C ARG A 53 -20.86 12.83 -12.21
N HIS A 54 -21.94 12.20 -11.73
CA HIS A 54 -22.09 11.90 -10.30
C HIS A 54 -20.94 11.02 -9.79
N CYS A 55 -20.54 10.02 -10.57
CA CYS A 55 -19.38 9.19 -10.23
C CYS A 55 -18.09 10.03 -10.11
N LEU A 56 -17.86 10.99 -11.01
CA LEU A 56 -16.68 11.85 -10.97
C LEU A 56 -16.66 12.75 -9.72
N VAL A 57 -17.80 13.36 -9.38
CA VAL A 57 -17.95 14.19 -8.18
C VAL A 57 -17.71 13.37 -6.91
N LEU A 58 -18.34 12.19 -6.82
CA LEU A 58 -18.14 11.30 -5.68
C LEU A 58 -16.69 10.83 -5.59
N ALA A 59 -16.03 10.54 -6.72
CA ALA A 59 -14.62 10.16 -6.73
C ALA A 59 -13.73 11.26 -6.14
N LEU A 60 -14.00 12.53 -6.48
CA LEU A 60 -13.27 13.66 -5.91
C LEU A 60 -13.49 13.79 -4.40
N ILE A 61 -14.73 13.62 -3.93
CA ILE A 61 -15.06 13.65 -2.50
C ILE A 61 -14.31 12.53 -1.76
N PHE A 62 -14.37 11.29 -2.26
CA PHE A 62 -13.72 10.14 -1.64
C PHE A 62 -12.20 10.13 -1.79
N LEU A 63 -11.62 10.91 -2.70
CA LEU A 63 -10.17 11.04 -2.82
C LEU A 63 -9.55 11.59 -1.53
N PHE A 64 -10.19 12.57 -0.87
CA PHE A 64 -9.67 13.17 0.36
C PHE A 64 -9.51 12.18 1.52
N PRO A 65 -10.56 11.47 1.98
CA PRO A 65 -10.39 10.48 3.03
C PRO A 65 -9.49 9.32 2.59
N THR A 66 -9.45 8.98 1.30
CA THR A 66 -8.53 7.95 0.77
C THR A 66 -7.07 8.35 0.91
N VAL A 67 -6.71 9.58 0.54
CA VAL A 67 -5.34 10.11 0.67
C VAL A 67 -4.96 10.26 2.14
N LEU A 68 -5.88 10.74 2.99
CA LEU A 68 -5.65 10.85 4.42
C LEU A 68 -5.33 9.49 5.05
N LEU A 69 -6.17 8.47 4.82
CA LEU A 69 -5.90 7.12 5.30
C LEU A 69 -4.62 6.54 4.70
N GLY A 70 -4.32 6.86 3.43
CA GLY A 70 -3.06 6.44 2.80
C GLY A 70 -1.83 7.02 3.49
N TYR A 71 -1.89 8.29 3.90
CA TYR A 71 -0.83 8.92 4.70
C TYR A 71 -0.72 8.27 6.08
N MET A 72 -1.86 8.01 6.75
CA MET A 72 -1.86 7.34 8.06
C MET A 72 -1.25 5.93 7.97
N ASP A 73 -1.62 5.16 6.95
CA ASP A 73 -1.10 3.81 6.72
C ASP A 73 0.39 3.83 6.36
N TRP A 74 0.82 4.81 5.57
CA TRP A 74 2.23 5.02 5.28
C TRP A 74 3.05 5.29 6.55
N GLN A 75 2.53 6.10 7.47
CA GLN A 75 3.19 6.33 8.76
C GLN A 75 3.13 5.08 9.66
N ARG A 76 2.00 4.38 9.72
CA ARG A 76 1.80 3.25 10.65
C ARG A 76 2.53 1.98 10.24
N PHE A 77 2.37 1.56 8.98
CA PHE A 77 2.87 0.28 8.50
C PHE A 77 4.26 0.39 7.87
N PHE A 78 4.58 1.54 7.29
CA PHE A 78 5.84 1.78 6.59
C PHE A 78 6.75 2.79 7.30
N ALA A 79 6.36 3.29 8.49
CA ALA A 79 7.15 4.27 9.25
C ALA A 79 7.57 5.51 8.45
N GLY A 80 6.77 5.92 7.46
CA GLY A 80 7.11 7.06 6.59
C GLY A 80 8.21 6.75 5.56
N ALA A 81 8.50 5.48 5.30
CA ALA A 81 9.46 5.03 4.30
C ALA A 81 9.13 5.52 2.88
N TRP A 82 10.06 6.21 2.23
CA TRP A 82 9.90 6.65 0.83
C TRP A 82 10.24 5.54 -0.18
N LEU A 83 9.41 4.50 -0.22
CA LEU A 83 9.51 3.41 -1.18
C LEU A 83 9.20 3.89 -2.59
N PHE A 84 9.82 3.29 -3.61
CA PHE A 84 9.57 3.65 -5.00
C PHE A 84 8.07 3.61 -5.37
N PRO A 85 7.30 2.54 -5.07
CA PRO A 85 5.86 2.55 -5.34
C PRO A 85 5.10 3.64 -4.57
N ILE A 86 5.52 3.98 -3.35
CA ILE A 86 4.88 5.04 -2.55
C ILE A 86 5.10 6.41 -3.20
N LYS A 87 6.32 6.70 -3.68
CA LYS A 87 6.63 7.94 -4.42
C LYS A 87 5.73 8.08 -5.65
N ILE A 88 5.60 7.01 -6.44
CA ILE A 88 4.76 7.00 -7.64
C ILE A 88 3.28 7.18 -7.26
N LYS A 89 2.79 6.48 -6.23
CA LYS A 89 1.39 6.63 -5.78
C LYS A 89 1.09 8.06 -5.33
N ILE A 90 1.97 8.71 -4.57
CA ILE A 90 1.78 10.11 -4.15
C ILE A 90 1.70 11.03 -5.38
N ALA A 91 2.60 10.86 -6.36
CA ALA A 91 2.56 11.64 -7.59
C ALA A 91 1.26 11.40 -8.38
N LEU A 92 0.86 10.14 -8.57
CA LEU A 92 -0.36 9.78 -9.30
C LEU A 92 -1.63 10.24 -8.56
N SER A 93 -1.65 10.25 -7.23
CA SER A 93 -2.77 10.81 -6.46
C SER A 93 -2.88 12.33 -6.66
N GLY A 94 -1.76 13.04 -6.75
CA GLY A 94 -1.74 14.46 -7.11
C GLY A 94 -2.26 14.72 -8.53
N VAL A 95 -1.82 13.92 -9.50
CA VAL A 95 -2.34 13.97 -10.89
C VAL A 95 -3.84 13.69 -10.92
N LEU A 96 -4.30 12.66 -10.20
CA LEU A 96 -5.72 12.32 -10.13
C LEU A 96 -6.56 13.47 -9.53
N LEU A 97 -6.07 14.12 -8.47
CA LEU A 97 -6.73 15.28 -7.88
C LEU A 97 -6.94 16.39 -8.92
N VAL A 98 -5.89 16.75 -9.65
CA VAL A 98 -5.95 17.79 -10.69
C VAL A 98 -6.92 17.39 -11.80
N LEU A 99 -6.85 16.15 -12.29
CA LEU A 99 -7.75 15.66 -13.35
C LEU A 99 -9.22 15.66 -12.90
N LEU A 100 -9.50 15.19 -11.68
CA LEU A 100 -10.86 15.19 -11.12
C LEU A 100 -11.37 16.62 -10.90
N ALA A 101 -10.56 17.53 -10.37
CA ALA A 101 -10.93 18.92 -10.16
C ALA A 101 -11.24 19.62 -11.49
N ILE A 102 -10.39 19.45 -12.50
CA ILE A 102 -10.61 19.97 -13.85
C ILE A 102 -11.88 19.37 -14.46
N GLY A 103 -12.08 18.06 -14.35
CA GLY A 103 -13.26 17.38 -14.88
C GLY A 103 -14.56 17.88 -14.25
N VAL A 104 -14.60 17.99 -12.92
CA VAL A 104 -15.77 18.53 -12.20
C VAL A 104 -16.00 20.00 -12.54
N ALA A 105 -14.95 20.83 -12.61
CA ALA A 105 -15.07 22.24 -12.98
C ALA A 105 -15.61 22.42 -14.40
N LEU A 106 -15.09 21.68 -15.38
CA LEU A 106 -15.54 21.75 -16.78
C LEU A 106 -16.99 21.26 -16.96
N GLU A 107 -17.44 20.35 -16.11
CA GLU A 107 -18.84 19.92 -16.07
C GLU A 107 -19.77 20.95 -15.44
N TYR A 108 -19.33 21.57 -14.32
CA TYR A 108 -20.09 22.61 -13.63
C TYR A 108 -20.24 23.88 -14.48
N LEU A 109 -19.17 24.25 -15.20
CA LEU A 109 -19.16 25.40 -16.11
C LEU A 109 -19.83 25.11 -17.46
N GLU A 110 -20.30 23.88 -17.69
CA GLU A 110 -20.94 23.43 -18.94
C GLU A 110 -20.11 23.66 -20.22
N VAL A 111 -18.78 23.79 -20.09
CA VAL A 111 -17.86 24.16 -21.18
C VAL A 111 -17.73 23.06 -22.24
N LEU A 112 -17.84 21.79 -21.82
CA LEU A 112 -17.58 20.65 -22.70
C LEU A 112 -18.86 19.94 -23.16
N GLY A 113 -18.94 19.72 -24.47
CA GLY A 113 -19.91 18.78 -25.06
C GLY A 113 -19.61 17.32 -24.69
N PRO A 114 -20.56 16.38 -24.90
CA PRO A 114 -20.44 14.99 -24.43
C PRO A 114 -19.20 14.24 -24.92
N LYS A 115 -18.81 14.45 -26.19
CA LYS A 115 -17.62 13.82 -26.80
C LYS A 115 -16.31 14.33 -26.18
N SER A 116 -16.28 15.59 -25.77
CA SER A 116 -15.08 16.25 -25.24
C SER A 116 -14.79 15.90 -23.79
N ARG A 117 -15.73 15.22 -23.09
CA ARG A 117 -15.55 14.78 -21.68
C ARG A 117 -14.84 13.45 -21.56
N LEU A 118 -14.99 12.58 -22.55
CA LEU A 118 -14.43 11.22 -22.53
C LEU A 118 -12.90 11.21 -22.33
N PRO A 119 -12.09 12.11 -22.93
CA PRO A 119 -10.66 12.15 -22.66
C PRO A 119 -10.31 12.33 -21.18
N ILE A 120 -11.03 13.19 -20.45
CA ILE A 120 -10.79 13.42 -19.02
C ILE A 120 -11.09 12.13 -18.23
N TYR A 121 -12.22 11.49 -18.51
CA TYR A 121 -12.56 10.22 -17.85
C TYR A 121 -11.52 9.14 -18.16
N SER A 122 -11.03 9.07 -19.40
CA SER A 122 -9.97 8.14 -19.81
C SER A 122 -8.67 8.40 -19.05
N PHE A 123 -8.23 9.65 -18.93
CA PHE A 123 -7.00 9.97 -18.18
C PHE A 123 -7.15 9.66 -16.69
N CYS A 124 -8.32 9.94 -16.09
CA CYS A 124 -8.60 9.51 -14.72
C CYS A 124 -8.54 7.97 -14.60
N ALA A 125 -9.18 7.25 -15.52
CA ALA A 125 -9.21 5.78 -15.54
C ALA A 125 -7.79 5.17 -15.63
N LEU A 126 -6.97 5.68 -16.54
CA LEU A 126 -5.57 5.26 -16.67
C LEU A 126 -4.77 5.55 -15.40
N THR A 127 -5.02 6.69 -14.76
CA THR A 127 -4.36 7.05 -13.50
C THR A 127 -4.72 6.10 -12.36
N VAL A 128 -6.01 5.73 -12.20
CA VAL A 128 -6.42 4.78 -11.15
C VAL A 128 -5.97 3.35 -11.42
N ILE A 129 -5.83 2.95 -12.69
CA ILE A 129 -5.22 1.67 -13.07
C ILE A 129 -3.75 1.64 -12.64
N ALA A 130 -2.99 2.71 -12.92
CA ALA A 130 -1.60 2.82 -12.50
C ALA A 130 -1.47 2.85 -10.96
N LEU A 131 -2.34 3.59 -10.26
CA LEU A 131 -2.41 3.59 -8.79
C LEU A 131 -2.68 2.17 -8.23
N GLY A 132 -3.60 1.44 -8.87
CA GLY A 132 -3.92 0.05 -8.53
C GLY A 132 -2.72 -0.88 -8.73
N TYR A 133 -2.00 -0.75 -9.85
CA TYR A 133 -0.79 -1.53 -10.13
C TYR A 133 0.29 -1.33 -9.07
N TYR A 134 0.65 -0.08 -8.75
CA TYR A 134 1.66 0.21 -7.73
C TYR A 134 1.17 -0.11 -6.31
N GLY A 135 -0.14 -0.05 -6.06
CA GLY A 135 -0.75 -0.59 -4.83
C GLY A 135 -0.57 -2.09 -4.72
N GLY A 136 -0.83 -2.83 -5.80
CA GLY A 136 -0.58 -4.26 -5.90
C GLY A 136 0.90 -4.61 -5.72
N GLN A 137 1.83 -3.84 -6.28
CA GLN A 137 3.26 -4.05 -6.05
C GLN A 137 3.69 -3.90 -4.59
N LEU A 138 3.08 -2.97 -3.83
CA LEU A 138 3.38 -2.81 -2.41
C LEU A 138 2.94 -4.01 -1.56
N VAL A 139 1.83 -4.65 -1.94
CA VAL A 139 1.25 -5.77 -1.18
C VAL A 139 1.78 -7.11 -1.69
N LEU A 140 1.81 -7.31 -3.00
CA LEU A 140 2.11 -8.57 -3.67
C LEU A 140 3.55 -8.68 -4.18
N GLY A 141 4.29 -7.57 -4.26
CA GLY A 141 5.69 -7.58 -4.70
C GLY A 141 6.62 -8.29 -3.72
N GLY A 142 6.15 -8.54 -2.49
CA GLY A 142 6.88 -9.25 -1.44
C GLY A 142 6.40 -10.67 -1.18
N LYS A 143 5.96 -11.42 -2.21
CA LYS A 143 5.76 -12.87 -2.07
C LYS A 143 7.01 -13.47 -1.43
N CYS A 144 6.81 -14.24 -0.37
CA CYS A 144 7.86 -14.97 0.33
C CYS A 144 7.55 -16.47 0.22
N PRO A 145 8.52 -17.35 0.53
CA PRO A 145 8.29 -18.79 0.53
C PRO A 145 7.08 -19.17 1.39
N GLU A 146 6.27 -20.09 0.89
CA GLU A 146 5.13 -20.61 1.67
C GLU A 146 5.65 -21.26 2.96
N PRO A 147 5.12 -20.87 4.12
CA PRO A 147 5.53 -21.46 5.39
C PRO A 147 4.97 -22.88 5.53
N PRO A 148 5.71 -23.80 6.16
CA PRO A 148 5.12 -24.96 6.82
C PRO A 148 3.99 -24.52 7.77
N PRO A 149 2.96 -25.35 8.02
CA PRO A 149 1.83 -24.99 8.89
C PRO A 149 2.25 -24.45 10.27
N GLU A 150 3.33 -24.99 10.83
CA GLU A 150 3.88 -24.65 12.14
C GLU A 150 4.49 -23.22 12.18
N LEU A 151 4.85 -22.65 11.03
CA LEU A 151 5.48 -21.33 10.90
C LEU A 151 4.52 -20.26 10.34
N SER A 152 3.23 -20.59 10.20
CA SER A 152 2.21 -19.67 9.69
C SER A 152 2.08 -18.38 10.50
N GLY A 153 2.25 -18.44 11.83
CA GLY A 153 2.27 -17.26 12.71
C GLY A 153 3.41 -16.30 12.36
N GLY A 154 4.65 -16.83 12.28
CA GLY A 154 5.84 -16.06 11.89
C GLY A 154 5.74 -15.47 10.48
N ALA A 155 5.20 -16.22 9.53
CA ALA A 155 4.97 -15.74 8.16
C ALA A 155 3.99 -14.56 8.11
N LYS A 156 2.91 -14.62 8.91
CA LYS A 156 1.95 -13.52 9.01
C LYS A 156 2.60 -12.26 9.58
N PHE A 157 3.46 -12.38 10.59
CA PHE A 157 4.23 -11.24 11.10
C PHE A 157 5.20 -10.69 10.06
N TYR A 158 5.86 -11.57 9.30
CA TYR A 158 6.77 -11.15 8.23
C TYR A 158 6.02 -10.36 7.16
N GLU A 159 4.91 -10.89 6.65
CA GLU A 159 4.07 -10.21 5.64
C GLU A 159 3.60 -8.84 6.13
N THR A 160 3.19 -8.75 7.40
CA THR A 160 2.64 -7.53 8.00
C THR A 160 3.71 -6.46 8.25
N TYR A 161 4.91 -6.85 8.69
CA TYR A 161 5.89 -5.91 9.25
C TYR A 161 7.20 -5.81 8.45
N CYS A 162 7.55 -6.83 7.69
CA CYS A 162 8.86 -6.97 7.05
C CYS A 162 8.78 -7.02 5.52
N GLY A 163 7.82 -7.79 4.97
CA GLY A 163 7.75 -8.15 3.56
C GLY A 163 7.61 -6.97 2.60
N GLY A 164 7.01 -5.87 3.05
CA GLY A 164 6.92 -4.63 2.26
C GLY A 164 8.29 -4.00 1.95
N CYS A 165 9.27 -4.12 2.87
CA CYS A 165 10.64 -3.61 2.67
C CYS A 165 11.64 -4.72 2.31
N HIS A 166 11.33 -5.96 2.70
CA HIS A 166 12.16 -7.14 2.54
C HIS A 166 11.45 -8.24 1.72
N PRO A 167 11.08 -7.96 0.46
CA PRO A 167 10.47 -8.98 -0.40
C PRO A 167 11.47 -10.13 -0.60
N ASN A 168 11.04 -11.39 -0.40
CA ASN A 168 11.90 -12.58 -0.49
C ASN A 168 13.19 -12.53 0.36
N GLY A 169 13.17 -11.80 1.47
CA GLY A 169 14.37 -11.61 2.30
C GLY A 169 15.38 -10.62 1.71
N GLY A 170 15.04 -9.92 0.62
CA GLY A 170 15.85 -8.85 0.04
C GLY A 170 15.81 -7.55 0.86
N ASN A 171 16.24 -6.46 0.26
CA ASN A 171 16.12 -5.11 0.85
C ASN A 171 15.97 -4.07 -0.27
N ILE A 172 14.80 -3.44 -0.33
CA ILE A 172 14.47 -2.49 -1.41
C ILE A 172 15.15 -1.13 -1.27
N PHE A 173 15.71 -0.81 -0.10
CA PHE A 173 16.48 0.41 0.13
C PHE A 173 17.96 0.24 -0.18
N ASN A 174 18.52 -0.90 0.24
CA ASN A 174 19.91 -1.23 -0.02
C ASN A 174 20.03 -2.73 -0.35
N PRO A 175 20.08 -3.09 -1.64
CA PRO A 175 20.22 -4.48 -2.07
C PRO A 175 21.46 -5.20 -1.53
N LYS A 176 22.48 -4.46 -1.05
CA LYS A 176 23.68 -5.03 -0.41
C LYS A 176 23.48 -5.44 1.05
N LEU A 177 22.35 -5.08 1.65
CA LEU A 177 22.00 -5.41 3.03
C LEU A 177 20.65 -6.18 3.09
N PRO A 178 20.54 -7.35 2.43
CA PRO A 178 19.35 -8.19 2.54
C PRO A 178 19.18 -8.77 3.94
N VAL A 179 17.97 -9.26 4.26
CA VAL A 179 17.71 -10.08 5.45
C VAL A 179 18.31 -11.47 5.27
N ARG A 180 18.22 -12.02 4.06
CA ARG A 180 18.83 -13.30 3.70
C ARG A 180 20.35 -13.25 3.90
N GLY A 181 20.88 -14.23 4.61
CA GLY A 181 22.30 -14.30 4.94
C GLY A 181 22.78 -13.18 5.88
N ALA A 182 21.88 -12.39 6.46
CA ALA A 182 22.26 -11.32 7.37
C ALA A 182 22.91 -11.89 8.64
N PRO A 183 23.98 -11.27 9.16
CA PRO A 183 24.65 -11.72 10.39
C PRO A 183 23.71 -11.69 11.61
N GLN A 184 22.64 -10.89 11.54
CA GLN A 184 21.62 -10.79 12.57
C GLN A 184 20.76 -12.06 12.70
N LEU A 185 20.81 -12.98 11.73
CA LEU A 185 20.08 -14.26 11.79
C LEU A 185 20.90 -15.39 12.44
N LYS A 186 22.07 -15.08 13.02
CA LYS A 186 22.94 -16.08 13.65
C LYS A 186 22.26 -16.76 14.85
N ASP A 187 21.58 -15.98 15.66
CA ASP A 187 20.79 -16.45 16.81
C ASP A 187 19.67 -15.44 17.13
N PHE A 188 18.74 -15.88 17.99
CA PHE A 188 17.56 -15.11 18.33
C PHE A 188 17.90 -13.83 19.11
N ASP A 189 18.89 -13.84 20.00
CA ASP A 189 19.20 -12.69 20.85
C ASP A 189 19.79 -11.54 20.02
N ILE A 190 20.65 -11.86 19.04
CA ILE A 190 21.16 -10.89 18.08
C ILE A 190 20.02 -10.34 17.21
N PHE A 191 19.15 -11.23 16.69
CA PHE A 191 18.00 -10.84 15.89
C PHE A 191 17.06 -9.90 16.67
N LEU A 192 16.72 -10.27 17.89
CA LEU A 192 15.86 -9.50 18.78
C LEU A 192 16.48 -8.13 19.05
N THR A 193 17.73 -8.09 19.49
CA THR A 193 18.46 -6.85 19.79
C THR A 193 18.47 -5.89 18.60
N PHE A 194 18.77 -6.40 17.40
CA PHE A 194 18.77 -5.60 16.19
C PHE A 194 17.38 -5.05 15.84
N ASN A 195 16.32 -5.85 15.93
CA ASN A 195 14.97 -5.39 15.60
C ASN A 195 14.40 -4.42 16.66
N ARG A 196 14.85 -4.52 17.92
CA ARG A 196 14.54 -3.51 18.95
C ARG A 196 15.27 -2.19 18.67
N HIS A 197 16.51 -2.24 18.19
CA HIS A 197 17.35 -1.05 17.94
C HIS A 197 18.09 -1.14 16.60
N PRO A 198 17.40 -0.99 15.45
CA PRO A 198 18.03 -1.20 14.16
C PRO A 198 18.99 -0.07 13.82
N GLN A 199 20.23 -0.45 13.52
CA GLN A 199 21.31 0.46 13.14
C GLN A 199 21.99 -0.02 11.86
N ARG A 200 22.61 0.90 11.13
CA ARG A 200 23.49 0.56 10.02
C ARG A 200 24.80 -0.07 10.54
N PRO A 201 25.58 -0.74 9.68
CA PRO A 201 26.87 -1.31 10.06
C PRO A 201 27.86 -0.28 10.66
N ASP A 202 27.70 1.00 10.32
CA ASP A 202 28.50 2.12 10.84
C ASP A 202 27.92 2.72 12.14
N GLY A 203 26.86 2.14 12.71
CA GLY A 203 26.15 2.63 13.89
C GLY A 203 25.18 3.80 13.63
N SER A 204 25.11 4.32 12.40
CA SER A 204 24.18 5.40 12.08
C SER A 204 22.72 4.92 12.00
N PRO A 205 21.74 5.81 12.21
CA PRO A 205 20.33 5.47 12.06
C PRO A 205 20.00 4.96 10.64
N GLY A 206 19.28 3.83 10.59
CA GLY A 206 18.74 3.27 9.35
C GLY A 206 17.32 3.76 9.04
N VAL A 207 16.79 3.31 7.90
CA VAL A 207 15.37 3.49 7.54
C VAL A 207 14.45 2.44 8.16
N MET A 208 15.03 1.34 8.67
CA MET A 208 14.28 0.28 9.33
C MET A 208 13.77 0.80 10.69
N PRO A 209 12.46 0.73 10.95
CA PRO A 209 11.92 1.18 12.23
C PRO A 209 12.26 0.18 13.34
N ALA A 210 12.38 0.70 14.56
CA ALA A 210 12.39 -0.14 15.76
C ALA A 210 11.04 -0.85 15.92
N PHE A 211 11.08 -2.10 16.35
CA PHE A 211 9.92 -2.86 16.78
C PHE A 211 10.03 -2.99 18.28
N PRO A 212 9.33 -2.20 19.10
CA PRO A 212 9.34 -2.38 20.55
C PRO A 212 8.32 -3.46 20.99
N PRO A 213 8.39 -3.99 22.23
CA PRO A 213 7.52 -5.07 22.69
C PRO A 213 6.03 -4.80 22.58
N GLU A 214 5.61 -3.53 22.63
CA GLU A 214 4.21 -3.11 22.48
C GLU A 214 3.70 -3.28 21.05
N LYS A 215 4.60 -3.27 20.06
CA LYS A 215 4.27 -3.49 18.65
C LYS A 215 4.36 -4.96 18.26
N LEU A 216 5.39 -5.66 18.74
CA LEU A 216 5.60 -7.08 18.51
C LEU A 216 6.27 -7.67 19.74
N SER A 217 5.59 -8.56 20.47
CA SER A 217 6.12 -9.14 21.71
C SER A 217 7.34 -10.03 21.43
N ASP A 218 8.14 -10.35 22.45
CA ASP A 218 9.32 -11.22 22.29
C ASP A 218 8.93 -12.60 21.74
N GLN A 219 7.78 -13.14 22.14
CA GLN A 219 7.26 -14.40 21.61
C GLN A 219 6.89 -14.28 20.12
N GLN A 220 6.25 -13.20 19.71
CA GLN A 220 5.91 -12.96 18.30
C GLN A 220 7.17 -12.73 17.45
N MET A 221 8.19 -12.08 18.03
CA MET A 221 9.51 -11.93 17.44
C MET A 221 10.23 -13.27 17.26
N LEU A 222 10.06 -14.20 18.21
CA LEU A 222 10.62 -15.55 18.11
C LEU A 222 9.96 -16.35 16.98
N GLU A 223 8.64 -16.29 16.86
CA GLU A 223 7.90 -16.90 15.74
C GLU A 223 8.37 -16.32 14.39
N LEU A 224 8.52 -14.99 14.32
CA LEU A 224 9.05 -14.30 13.14
C LEU A 224 10.48 -14.77 12.80
N TYR A 225 11.36 -14.87 13.80
CA TYR A 225 12.73 -15.36 13.63
C TYR A 225 12.74 -16.78 13.05
N HIS A 226 11.94 -17.70 13.59
CA HIS A 226 11.86 -19.07 13.10
C HIS A 226 11.39 -19.15 11.65
N TYR A 227 10.40 -18.33 11.27
CA TYR A 227 9.97 -18.26 9.87
C TYR A 227 11.09 -17.75 8.96
N ILE A 228 11.73 -16.63 9.29
CA ILE A 228 12.80 -16.03 8.48
C ILE A 228 13.96 -17.01 8.32
N PHE A 229 14.37 -17.67 9.42
CA PHE A 229 15.44 -18.65 9.41
C PHE A 229 15.09 -19.85 8.52
N HIS A 230 13.85 -20.35 8.62
CA HIS A 230 13.38 -21.43 7.74
C HIS A 230 13.35 -21.01 6.27
N ALA A 231 12.78 -19.84 5.97
CA ALA A 231 12.50 -19.35 4.62
C ALA A 231 13.73 -18.86 3.86
N PHE A 232 14.79 -18.40 4.56
CA PHE A 232 15.93 -17.76 3.92
C PHE A 232 17.30 -18.30 4.35
N VAL A 233 17.36 -19.25 5.30
CA VAL A 233 18.63 -19.88 5.72
C VAL A 233 18.60 -21.39 5.48
N MET A 234 17.49 -22.06 5.81
CA MET A 234 17.39 -23.52 5.67
C MET A 234 17.02 -23.97 4.26
N THR A 235 16.22 -23.19 3.53
CA THR A 235 15.80 -23.52 2.16
C THR A 235 16.96 -23.38 1.16
N GLU A 236 17.87 -22.42 1.36
CA GLU A 236 19.05 -22.23 0.48
C GLU A 236 20.12 -23.32 0.64
N ARG A 237 20.13 -24.10 1.72
CA ARG A 237 21.06 -25.23 1.89
C ARG A 237 20.64 -26.49 1.11
N LYS A 238 19.47 -26.47 0.48
CA LYS A 238 18.92 -27.61 -0.28
C LYS A 238 19.04 -27.45 -1.80
N GLU A 239 19.53 -26.31 -2.28
CA GLU A 239 19.90 -26.06 -3.68
C GLU A 239 21.42 -26.01 -3.84
#